data_AF-A0AAE9EGA9-F1
#
_entry.id   AF-A0AAE9EGA9-F1
#
_cell.length_a   1.000
_cell.length_b   1.000
_cell.length_c   1.000
_cell.angle_alpha   90.00
_cell.angle_beta   90.00
_cell.angle_gamma   90.00
#
_symmetry.space_group_name_H-M   'P 1'
#
loop_
_entity.id
_entity.type
_entity.pdbx_description
1 polymer ?
#
loop_
_entity_poly.entity_id
_entity_poly.type
_entity_poly.pdbx_seq_one_letter_code
_entity_poly.pdbx_strand_id
1 'polypeptide(L)'
;MCYENGMHYNVGDSFRNGSFKLTCRESGIYVEGCYMQNSFNDLLMSGESRIENGKRHECEIIGPGKVRYVVKMLGCNHEGQQYSTGQMWTHQHVRYQCKNDGTLLVLGCIDEGLFIELGRDLLMEGMVHRCYQVNTTVFYHKFACERSSLAECVSQSMHRRARRYAKRVVA
;
A
#
# COMPACT_ATOMS: atom_id res chain seq x y z
N MET A 1 -6.90 35.50 28.70
CA MET A 1 -5.81 35.75 27.72
C MET A 1 -4.94 34.51 27.67
N CYS A 2 -4.48 34.13 26.49
CA CYS A 2 -3.58 32.98 26.30
C CYS A 2 -2.23 33.47 25.76
N TYR A 3 -1.18 32.67 25.96
CA TYR A 3 0.16 32.92 25.43
C TYR A 3 0.70 31.65 24.79
N GLU A 4 1.08 31.72 23.51
CA GLU A 4 1.60 30.59 22.73
C GLU A 4 2.67 31.10 21.77
N ASN A 5 3.83 30.42 21.71
CA ASN A 5 4.92 30.72 20.78
C ASN A 5 5.33 32.21 20.71
N GLY A 6 5.34 32.89 21.86
CA GLY A 6 5.74 34.31 21.90
C GLY A 6 4.60 35.32 21.69
N MET A 7 3.38 34.86 21.37
CA MET A 7 2.24 35.72 21.03
C MET A 7 1.13 35.67 22.07
N HIS A 8 0.50 36.82 22.32
CA HIS A 8 -0.69 36.94 23.17
C HIS A 8 -1.97 36.83 22.34
N TYR A 9 -2.94 36.10 22.86
CA TYR A 9 -4.24 35.90 22.25
C TYR A 9 -5.35 36.28 23.22
N ASN A 10 -6.34 37.03 22.72
CA ASN A 10 -7.55 37.35 23.45
C ASN A 10 -8.49 36.15 23.49
N VAL A 11 -9.36 36.12 24.49
CA VAL A 11 -10.41 35.09 24.57
C VAL A 11 -11.31 35.23 23.33
N GLY A 12 -11.53 34.13 22.62
CA GLY A 12 -12.23 34.09 21.34
C GLY A 12 -11.31 34.01 20.12
N ASP A 13 -10.05 34.43 20.25
CA ASP A 13 -9.11 34.38 19.13
C ASP A 13 -8.84 32.93 18.71
N SER A 14 -8.86 32.70 17.41
CA SER A 14 -8.50 31.42 16.80
C SER A 14 -7.24 31.55 15.96
N PHE A 15 -6.35 30.56 16.08
CA PHE A 15 -5.05 30.58 15.42
C PHE A 15 -4.59 29.17 15.07
N ARG A 16 -3.63 29.07 14.15
CA ARG A 16 -3.06 27.80 13.69
C ARG A 16 -1.72 27.56 14.37
N ASN A 17 -1.52 26.35 14.89
CA ASN A 17 -0.21 25.86 15.31
C ASN A 17 0.03 24.49 14.66
N GLY A 18 0.94 24.45 13.68
CA GLY A 18 1.19 23.26 12.87
C GLY A 18 -0.06 22.76 12.15
N SER A 19 -0.48 21.53 12.48
CA SER A 19 -1.68 20.89 11.95
C SER A 19 -2.95 21.17 12.75
N PHE A 20 -2.92 22.02 13.78
CA PHE A 20 -4.05 22.22 14.68
C PHE A 20 -4.66 23.61 14.54
N LYS A 21 -6.00 23.67 14.62
CA LYS A 21 -6.76 24.89 14.87
C LYS A 21 -6.99 25.02 16.36
N LEU A 22 -6.50 26.12 16.94
CA LEU A 22 -6.56 26.42 18.35
C LEU A 22 -7.46 27.62 18.59
N THR A 23 -8.13 27.65 19.73
CA THR A 23 -8.92 28.80 20.19
C THR A 23 -8.51 29.14 21.61
N CYS A 24 -8.25 30.42 21.89
CA CYS A 24 -8.07 30.89 23.25
C CYS A 24 -9.43 31.00 23.95
N ARG A 25 -9.63 30.22 25.02
CA ARG A 25 -10.82 30.28 25.87
C ARG A 25 -10.47 30.87 27.23
N GLU A 26 -11.48 31.12 28.06
CA GLU A 26 -11.27 31.55 29.45
C GLU A 26 -10.44 30.53 30.25
N SER A 27 -10.63 29.24 29.97
CA SER A 27 -9.91 28.12 30.58
C SER A 27 -8.52 27.85 29.99
N GLY A 28 -8.07 28.65 29.02
CA GLY A 28 -6.80 28.46 28.29
C GLY A 28 -6.97 28.03 26.84
N ILE A 29 -5.89 27.51 26.24
CA ILE A 29 -5.85 27.12 24.84
C ILE A 29 -6.62 25.80 24.64
N TYR A 30 -7.56 25.80 23.71
CA TYR A 30 -8.36 24.64 23.35
C TYR A 30 -8.07 24.23 21.90
N VAL A 31 -7.90 22.94 21.65
CA VAL A 31 -7.76 22.42 20.28
C VAL A 31 -9.14 22.19 19.70
N GLU A 32 -9.50 22.98 18.68
CA GLU A 32 -10.80 22.90 18.01
C GLU A 32 -10.82 21.77 16.98
N GLY A 33 -9.72 21.60 16.23
CA GLY A 33 -9.63 20.61 15.18
C GLY A 33 -8.25 20.50 14.54
N CYS A 34 -8.18 19.71 13.48
CA CYS A 34 -6.98 19.39 12.74
C CYS A 34 -7.12 19.80 11.27
N TYR A 35 -6.16 20.54 10.74
CA TYR A 35 -6.04 20.81 9.32
C TYR A 35 -5.53 19.56 8.59
N MET A 36 -6.20 19.19 7.50
CA MET A 36 -5.77 18.09 6.65
C MET A 36 -4.41 18.39 6.00
N GLN A 37 -3.59 17.35 5.86
CA GLN A 37 -2.26 17.48 5.26
C GLN A 37 -2.35 18.01 3.83
N ASN A 38 -1.49 18.98 3.51
CA ASN A 38 -1.47 19.68 2.22
C ASN A 38 -2.74 20.48 1.89
N SER A 39 -3.62 20.72 2.87
CA SER A 39 -4.73 21.67 2.75
C SER A 39 -4.57 22.84 3.71
N PHE A 40 -4.98 24.03 3.24
CA PHE A 40 -4.99 25.25 4.04
C PHE A 40 -6.33 25.47 4.75
N ASN A 41 -7.43 25.03 4.14
CA ASN A 41 -8.78 25.32 4.63
C ASN A 41 -9.57 24.08 5.04
N ASP A 42 -9.12 22.87 4.68
CA ASP A 42 -9.82 21.66 5.08
C ASP A 42 -9.54 21.35 6.54
N LEU A 43 -10.51 21.69 7.37
CA LEU A 43 -10.53 21.44 8.79
C LEU A 43 -11.38 20.21 9.09
N LEU A 44 -10.83 19.32 9.91
CA LEU A 44 -11.57 18.31 10.65
C LEU A 44 -11.78 18.80 12.07
N MET A 45 -13.01 18.89 12.53
CA MET A 45 -13.28 19.17 13.94
C MET A 45 -12.74 18.03 14.81
N SER A 46 -12.47 18.31 16.08
CA SER A 46 -12.04 17.27 17.02
C SER A 46 -13.03 16.10 17.04
N GLY A 47 -12.55 14.89 16.75
CA GLY A 47 -13.35 13.67 16.61
C GLY A 47 -13.87 13.39 15.19
N GLU A 48 -13.68 14.31 14.24
CA GLU A 48 -14.12 14.13 12.85
C GLU A 48 -13.15 13.25 12.05
N SER A 49 -13.70 12.55 11.05
CA SER A 49 -12.92 11.87 10.02
C SER A 49 -13.49 12.14 8.63
N ARG A 50 -12.60 12.15 7.63
CA ARG A 50 -12.98 12.31 6.21
C ARG A 50 -12.17 11.37 5.34
N ILE A 51 -12.80 10.82 4.31
CA ILE A 51 -12.13 9.96 3.33
C ILE A 51 -11.87 10.79 2.07
N GLU A 52 -10.62 10.82 1.63
CA GLU A 52 -10.19 11.50 0.42
C GLU A 52 -9.06 10.69 -0.24
N ASN A 53 -9.14 10.47 -1.56
CA ASN A 53 -8.09 9.78 -2.34
C ASN A 53 -7.63 8.44 -1.75
N GLY A 54 -8.57 7.62 -1.25
CA GLY A 54 -8.25 6.32 -0.65
C GLY A 54 -7.52 6.41 0.70
N LYS A 55 -7.56 7.57 1.35
CA LYS A 55 -7.00 7.81 2.69
C LYS A 55 -8.11 8.27 3.61
N ARG A 56 -8.08 7.79 4.85
CA ARG A 56 -8.92 8.29 5.94
C ARG A 56 -8.10 9.25 6.77
N HIS A 57 -8.53 10.50 6.78
CA HIS A 57 -7.99 11.56 7.60
C HIS A 57 -8.81 11.64 8.88
N GLU A 58 -8.17 11.65 10.04
CA GLU A 58 -8.84 11.64 11.35
C GLU A 58 -8.22 12.69 12.28
N CYS A 59 -9.06 13.46 12.98
CA CYS A 59 -8.65 14.28 14.11
C CYS A 59 -9.03 13.55 15.42
N GLU A 60 -8.24 12.56 15.79
CA GLU A 60 -8.54 11.62 16.89
C GLU A 60 -8.44 12.32 18.25
N ILE A 61 -9.45 12.14 19.11
CA ILE A 61 -9.39 12.58 20.52
C ILE A 61 -8.62 11.51 21.31
N ILE A 62 -7.41 11.85 21.76
CA ILE A 62 -6.53 10.93 22.51
C ILE A 62 -6.60 11.16 24.02
N GLY A 63 -7.37 12.16 24.47
CA GLY A 63 -7.62 12.43 25.88
C GLY A 63 -8.30 13.80 26.06
N PRO A 64 -8.60 14.19 27.31
CA PRO A 64 -9.21 15.48 27.60
C PRO A 64 -8.35 16.63 27.05
N GLY A 65 -8.93 17.40 26.10
CA GLY A 65 -8.25 18.52 25.44
C GLY A 65 -7.06 18.15 24.54
N LYS A 66 -6.83 16.85 24.29
CA LYS A 66 -5.72 16.36 23.48
C LYS A 66 -6.25 15.65 22.24
N VAL A 67 -5.79 16.10 21.07
CA VAL A 67 -6.11 15.49 19.79
C VAL A 67 -4.85 15.12 19.02
N ARG A 68 -4.98 14.18 18.10
CA ARG A 68 -3.92 13.75 17.18
C ARG A 68 -4.50 13.69 15.77
N TYR A 69 -3.83 14.34 14.84
CA TYR A 69 -4.12 14.14 13.42
C TYR A 69 -3.46 12.84 12.92
N VAL A 70 -4.25 11.97 12.30
CA VAL A 70 -3.79 10.67 11.77
C VAL A 70 -4.31 10.48 10.35
N VAL A 71 -3.49 9.87 9.50
CA VAL A 71 -3.89 9.45 8.16
C VAL A 71 -3.74 7.93 8.07
N LYS A 72 -4.81 7.25 7.69
CA LYS A 72 -4.85 5.79 7.51
C LYS A 72 -5.11 5.48 6.04
N MET A 73 -4.28 4.65 5.42
CA MET A 73 -4.52 4.17 4.06
C MET A 73 -5.75 3.25 4.06
N LEU A 74 -6.68 3.46 3.14
CA LEU A 74 -7.84 2.60 2.97
C LEU A 74 -7.56 1.62 1.84
N GLY A 75 -6.88 0.54 2.20
CA GLY A 75 -6.48 -0.50 1.27
C GLY A 75 -5.38 -0.07 0.31
N CYS A 76 -5.36 -0.65 -0.89
CA CYS A 76 -4.21 -0.64 -1.76
C CYS A 76 -4.57 -0.10 -3.14
N ASN A 77 -3.60 0.53 -3.80
CA ASN A 77 -3.72 0.93 -5.20
C ASN A 77 -2.84 0.02 -6.06
N HIS A 78 -3.42 -0.53 -7.12
CA HIS A 78 -2.67 -1.26 -8.14
C HIS A 78 -3.15 -0.82 -9.51
N GLU A 79 -2.24 -0.25 -10.31
CA GLU A 79 -2.52 0.28 -11.66
C GLU A 79 -3.71 1.27 -11.72
N GLY A 80 -3.85 2.09 -10.68
CA GLY A 80 -4.93 3.08 -10.58
C GLY A 80 -6.23 2.54 -9.99
N GLN A 81 -6.34 1.21 -9.78
CA GLN A 81 -7.51 0.60 -9.16
C GLN A 81 -7.34 0.45 -7.65
N GLN A 82 -8.38 0.79 -6.90
CA GLN A 82 -8.41 0.67 -5.44
C GLN A 82 -8.94 -0.69 -5.01
N TYR A 83 -8.26 -1.29 -4.04
CA TYR A 83 -8.60 -2.58 -3.42
C TYR A 83 -8.77 -2.37 -1.92
N SER A 84 -9.81 -2.97 -1.34
CA SER A 84 -10.03 -2.91 0.10
C SER A 84 -8.97 -3.71 0.87
N THR A 85 -8.70 -3.31 2.11
CA THR A 85 -7.83 -4.07 3.01
C THR A 85 -8.27 -5.53 3.11
N GLY A 86 -7.33 -6.47 2.98
CA GLY A 86 -7.58 -7.91 2.99
C GLY A 86 -8.11 -8.47 1.67
N GLN A 87 -8.56 -7.63 0.73
CA GLN A 87 -9.04 -8.07 -0.57
C GLN A 87 -7.93 -8.82 -1.32
N MET A 88 -8.32 -9.92 -1.96
CA MET A 88 -7.46 -10.69 -2.85
C MET A 88 -7.95 -10.58 -4.28
N TRP A 89 -7.04 -10.43 -5.22
CA TRP A 89 -7.34 -10.39 -6.65
C TRP A 89 -6.21 -11.01 -7.45
N THR A 90 -6.55 -11.41 -8.68
CA THR A 90 -5.57 -11.87 -9.66
C THR A 90 -5.46 -10.81 -10.75
N HIS A 91 -4.25 -10.41 -11.08
CA HIS A 91 -3.97 -9.63 -12.29
C HIS A 91 -3.02 -10.44 -13.16
N GLN A 92 -3.42 -10.70 -14.41
CA GLN A 92 -2.80 -11.71 -15.28
C GLN A 92 -2.72 -13.06 -14.56
N HIS A 93 -1.52 -13.54 -14.27
CA HIS A 93 -1.29 -14.78 -13.52
C HIS A 93 -0.86 -14.55 -12.08
N VAL A 94 -0.74 -13.31 -11.59
CA VAL A 94 -0.21 -13.04 -10.25
C VAL A 94 -1.35 -12.78 -9.28
N ARG A 95 -1.33 -13.47 -8.13
CA ARG A 95 -2.31 -13.33 -7.05
C ARG A 95 -1.78 -12.38 -5.98
N TYR A 96 -2.55 -11.34 -5.70
CA TYR A 96 -2.22 -10.32 -4.70
C TYR A 96 -3.18 -10.36 -3.52
N GLN A 97 -2.72 -9.86 -2.38
CA GLN A 97 -3.54 -9.48 -1.24
C GLN A 97 -3.19 -8.05 -0.82
N CYS A 98 -4.21 -7.22 -0.60
CA CYS A 98 -4.01 -5.90 -0.03
C CYS A 98 -3.77 -5.98 1.48
N LYS A 99 -2.66 -5.44 1.98
CA LYS A 99 -2.33 -5.38 3.40
C LYS A 99 -2.90 -4.13 4.09
N ASN A 100 -2.98 -4.19 5.41
CA ASN A 100 -3.53 -3.13 6.25
C ASN A 100 -2.73 -1.82 6.17
N ASP A 101 -1.44 -1.89 5.83
CA ASP A 101 -0.55 -0.75 5.65
C ASP A 101 -0.60 -0.17 4.22
N GLY A 102 -1.50 -0.69 3.37
CA GLY A 102 -1.65 -0.28 1.97
C GLY A 102 -0.66 -0.91 1.01
N THR A 103 0.19 -1.84 1.49
CA THR A 103 1.13 -2.58 0.63
C THR A 103 0.48 -3.77 -0.06
N LEU A 104 1.05 -4.15 -1.20
CA LEU A 104 0.64 -5.34 -1.97
C LEU A 104 1.48 -6.54 -1.52
N LEU A 105 0.82 -7.58 -1.00
CA LEU A 105 1.46 -8.88 -0.82
C LEU A 105 1.21 -9.74 -2.04
N VAL A 106 2.29 -10.20 -2.68
CA VAL A 106 2.22 -11.26 -3.69
C VAL A 106 2.08 -12.60 -2.97
N LEU A 107 1.01 -13.33 -3.28
CA LEU A 107 0.77 -14.67 -2.72
C LEU A 107 1.40 -15.77 -3.58
N GLY A 108 1.39 -15.58 -4.90
CA GLY A 108 1.83 -16.59 -5.84
C GLY A 108 1.22 -16.33 -7.21
N CYS A 109 1.15 -17.38 -8.02
CA CYS A 109 0.58 -17.33 -9.36
C CYS A 109 -0.65 -18.23 -9.46
N ILE A 110 -1.58 -17.89 -10.35
CA ILE A 110 -2.75 -18.70 -10.68
C ILE A 110 -2.80 -18.93 -12.19
N ASP A 111 -3.05 -20.18 -12.58
CA ASP A 111 -3.33 -20.57 -13.95
C ASP A 111 -4.45 -21.60 -13.97
N GLU A 112 -5.56 -21.32 -14.64
CA GLU A 112 -6.70 -22.26 -14.79
C GLU A 112 -7.19 -22.87 -13.45
N GLY A 113 -7.11 -22.11 -12.36
CA GLY A 113 -7.50 -22.55 -11.01
C GLY A 113 -6.39 -23.22 -10.20
N LEU A 114 -5.26 -23.58 -10.81
CA LEU A 114 -4.06 -24.06 -10.11
C LEU A 114 -3.35 -22.87 -9.44
N PHE A 115 -3.16 -22.95 -8.12
CA PHE A 115 -2.35 -22.00 -7.36
C PHE A 115 -0.91 -22.51 -7.22
N ILE A 116 0.06 -21.66 -7.57
CA ILE A 116 1.49 -21.92 -7.43
C ILE A 116 2.06 -20.88 -6.45
N GLU A 117 2.55 -21.33 -5.30
CA GLU A 117 3.21 -20.46 -4.32
C GLU A 117 4.44 -19.76 -4.95
N LEU A 118 4.69 -18.51 -4.54
CA LEU A 118 5.84 -17.74 -5.06
C LEU A 118 7.16 -18.47 -4.79
N GLY A 119 7.98 -18.63 -5.83
CA GLY A 119 9.24 -19.36 -5.78
C GLY A 119 9.12 -20.86 -6.05
N ARG A 120 7.90 -21.38 -6.26
CA ARG A 120 7.67 -22.78 -6.60
C ARG A 120 7.57 -23.00 -8.11
N ASP A 121 8.04 -24.18 -8.50
CA ASP A 121 7.85 -24.77 -9.82
C ASP A 121 7.08 -26.09 -9.65
N LEU A 122 6.13 -26.37 -10.53
CA LEU A 122 5.34 -27.60 -10.55
C LEU A 122 5.44 -28.25 -11.94
N LEU A 123 5.48 -29.58 -11.99
CA LEU A 123 5.32 -30.36 -13.22
C LEU A 123 4.00 -31.12 -13.12
N MET A 124 3.03 -30.76 -13.96
CA MET A 124 1.71 -31.41 -14.01
C MET A 124 1.35 -31.63 -15.48
N GLU A 125 0.91 -32.85 -15.81
CA GLU A 125 0.46 -33.19 -17.18
C GLU A 125 1.48 -32.85 -18.28
N GLY A 126 2.77 -33.04 -18.00
CA GLY A 126 3.85 -32.71 -18.94
C GLY A 126 4.11 -31.21 -19.11
N MET A 127 3.46 -30.35 -18.32
CA MET A 127 3.64 -28.91 -18.33
C MET A 127 4.33 -28.44 -17.04
N VAL A 128 5.36 -27.61 -17.20
CA VAL A 128 6.00 -26.93 -16.07
C VAL A 128 5.33 -25.58 -15.85
N HIS A 129 4.83 -25.37 -14.63
CA HIS A 129 4.27 -24.12 -14.15
C HIS A 129 5.24 -23.49 -13.17
N ARG A 130 5.68 -22.25 -13.43
CA ARG A 130 6.67 -21.55 -12.63
C ARG A 130 6.13 -20.23 -12.13
N CYS A 131 6.23 -19.99 -10.84
CA CYS A 131 5.97 -18.69 -10.24
C CYS A 131 7.24 -18.21 -9.55
N TYR A 132 7.89 -17.16 -10.06
CA TYR A 132 9.13 -16.68 -9.46
C TYR A 132 9.26 -15.17 -9.58
N GLN A 133 10.13 -14.60 -8.75
CA GLN A 133 10.38 -13.17 -8.69
C GLN A 133 11.79 -12.85 -9.21
N VAL A 134 11.91 -11.78 -10.00
CA VAL A 134 13.18 -11.15 -10.37
C VAL A 134 13.10 -9.70 -9.94
N ASN A 135 13.99 -9.29 -9.03
CA ASN A 135 13.92 -7.99 -8.36
C ASN A 135 12.53 -7.77 -7.72
N THR A 136 11.75 -6.83 -8.24
CA THR A 136 10.41 -6.48 -7.75
C THR A 136 9.29 -7.08 -8.61
N THR A 137 9.61 -7.75 -9.71
CA THR A 137 8.63 -8.23 -10.69
C THR A 137 8.44 -9.74 -10.57
N VAL A 138 7.17 -10.15 -10.48
CA VAL A 138 6.78 -11.56 -10.42
C VAL A 138 6.42 -12.03 -11.82
N PHE A 139 6.90 -13.21 -12.16
CA PHE A 139 6.70 -13.82 -13.46
C PHE A 139 6.03 -15.18 -13.30
N TYR A 140 5.01 -15.39 -14.12
CA TYR A 140 4.48 -16.71 -14.40
C TYR A 140 5.03 -17.22 -15.72
N HIS A 141 5.51 -18.46 -15.75
CA HIS A 141 5.87 -19.15 -17.00
C HIS A 141 5.32 -20.56 -17.05
N LYS A 142 4.69 -20.88 -18.18
CA LYS A 142 4.17 -22.21 -18.54
C LYS A 142 4.90 -22.73 -19.77
N PHE A 143 5.42 -23.95 -19.73
CA PHE A 143 6.04 -24.58 -20.90
C PHE A 143 6.02 -26.11 -20.82
N ALA A 144 5.98 -26.77 -21.98
CA ALA A 144 6.04 -28.21 -22.07
C ALA A 144 7.40 -28.76 -21.62
N CYS A 145 7.36 -29.90 -20.93
CA CYS A 145 8.48 -30.64 -20.41
C CYS A 145 8.38 -32.09 -20.88
N GLU A 146 9.15 -32.41 -21.91
CA GLU A 146 9.24 -33.76 -22.50
C GLU A 146 10.20 -34.69 -21.73
N ARG A 147 10.69 -34.25 -20.57
CA ARG A 147 11.73 -34.96 -19.79
C ARG A 147 11.18 -35.61 -18.54
N SER A 148 12.00 -36.48 -17.96
CA SER A 148 11.65 -37.32 -16.81
C SER A 148 11.51 -36.55 -15.48
N SER A 149 12.13 -35.36 -15.32
CA SER A 149 12.07 -34.61 -14.06
C SER A 149 11.92 -33.09 -14.21
N LEU A 150 11.23 -32.49 -13.24
CA LEU A 150 11.03 -31.04 -13.14
C LEU A 150 12.35 -30.25 -13.10
N ALA A 151 13.33 -30.73 -12.33
CA ALA A 151 14.62 -30.07 -12.15
C ALA A 151 15.39 -29.94 -13.48
N GLU A 152 15.36 -30.98 -14.31
CA GLU A 152 15.97 -30.93 -15.63
C GLU A 152 15.29 -29.91 -16.55
N CYS A 153 13.95 -29.88 -16.58
CA CYS A 153 13.22 -28.94 -17.43
C CYS A 153 13.44 -27.49 -17.02
N VAL A 154 13.46 -27.23 -15.71
CA VAL A 154 13.73 -25.91 -15.14
C VAL A 154 15.14 -25.42 -15.49
N SER A 155 16.17 -26.24 -15.28
CA SER A 155 17.56 -25.86 -15.56
C SER A 155 17.77 -25.51 -17.05
N GLN A 156 17.19 -26.28 -17.98
CA GLN A 156 17.33 -26.00 -19.41
C GLN A 156 16.64 -24.73 -19.87
N SER A 157 15.46 -24.44 -19.31
CA SER A 157 14.74 -23.19 -19.62
C SER A 157 15.59 -21.95 -19.30
N MET A 158 16.35 -22.00 -18.20
CA MET A 158 17.23 -20.92 -17.76
C MET A 158 18.43 -20.74 -18.70
N HIS A 159 19.06 -21.84 -19.12
CA HIS A 159 20.16 -21.81 -20.09
C HIS A 159 19.72 -21.27 -21.47
N ARG A 160 18.54 -21.68 -21.94
CA ARG A 160 17.98 -21.16 -23.21
C ARG A 160 17.72 -19.65 -23.13
N ARG A 161 17.27 -19.14 -21.98
CA ARG A 161 17.09 -17.70 -21.76
C ARG A 161 18.39 -16.92 -21.73
N ALA A 162 19.39 -17.40 -20.96
CA ALA A 162 20.69 -16.77 -20.90
C ALA A 162 21.33 -16.66 -22.30
N ARG A 163 21.23 -17.72 -23.12
CA ARG A 163 21.70 -17.71 -24.51
C ARG A 163 20.96 -16.69 -25.40
N ARG A 164 19.64 -16.56 -25.27
CA ARG A 164 18.88 -15.55 -26.04
C ARG A 164 19.22 -14.13 -25.63
N TYR A 165 19.39 -13.89 -24.33
CA TYR A 165 19.78 -12.58 -23.81
C TYR A 165 21.17 -12.19 -24.33
N ALA A 166 22.16 -13.09 -24.24
CA ALA A 166 23.50 -12.85 -24.77
C ALA A 166 23.50 -12.53 -26.28
N LYS A 167 22.68 -13.22 -27.08
CA LYS A 167 22.54 -12.92 -28.51
C LYS A 167 21.91 -11.56 -28.82
N ARG A 168 21.09 -11.00 -27.91
CA ARG A 168 20.45 -9.68 -28.08
C ARG A 168 21.35 -8.52 -27.68
N VAL A 169 22.33 -8.74 -26.82
CA VAL A 169 23.25 -7.71 -26.32
C VAL A 169 24.45 -7.50 -27.28
N VAL A 170 24.72 -8.48 -28.14
CA VAL A 170 25.84 -8.46 -29.11
C VAL A 170 25.39 -8.01 -30.51
N ALA A 171 24.10 -7.66 -30.69
CA ALA A 171 23.50 -7.21 -31.95
C ALA A 171 23.20 -5.71 -31.93
#